data_AF-C3YLE4-F1
#
_entry.id   AF-C3YLE4-F1
#
_cell.length_a   1.000
_cell.length_b   1.000
_cell.length_c   1.000
_cell.angle_alpha   90.00
_cell.angle_beta   90.00
_cell.angle_gamma   90.00
#
_symmetry.space_group_name_H-M   'P 1'
#
loop_
_entity.id
_entity.type
_entity.pdbx_description
1 polymer ?
#
loop_
_entity_poly.entity_id
_entity_poly.type
_entity_poly.pdbx_seq_one_letter_code
_entity_poly.pdbx_strand_id
1 'polypeptide(L)' 'SGLDPAAFGFEDNPPDAQLDETDAMFVDVIHTDGEIIAGWGNIKRPIGHVDFYPNGGLNQPGC' A
#
# COMPACT_ATOMS: atom_id res chain seq x y z
N SER A 1 10.89 0.22 -2.93
CA SER A 1 9.69 -0.11 -3.71
C SER A 1 8.78 -1.03 -2.89
N GLY A 2 7.51 -0.67 -2.75
CA GLY A 2 6.47 -1.48 -2.11
C GLY A 2 5.49 -2.03 -3.15
N LEU A 3 5.19 -3.34 -3.09
CA LEU A 3 4.22 -3.99 -3.98
C LEU A 3 3.04 -4.47 -3.14
N ASP A 4 1.93 -3.76 -3.25
CA ASP A 4 0.67 -3.99 -2.55
C ASP A 4 0.85 -4.21 -1.03
N PRO A 5 1.31 -3.19 -0.28
CA PRO A 5 1.65 -3.33 1.13
C PRO A 5 0.43 -3.73 1.97
N ALA A 6 0.56 -4.76 2.80
CA ALA A 6 -0.54 -5.24 3.65
C ALA A 6 -1.01 -4.16 4.65
N ALA A 7 -2.32 -4.01 4.81
CA ALA A 7 -2.90 -3.13 5.82
C ALA A 7 -3.00 -3.83 7.19
N PHE A 8 -3.39 -5.10 7.21
CA PHE A 8 -3.61 -5.81 8.46
C PHE A 8 -2.32 -5.89 9.30
N GLY A 9 -2.36 -5.28 10.49
CA GLY A 9 -1.23 -5.24 11.41
C GLY A 9 -0.18 -4.16 11.14
N PHE A 10 -0.36 -3.33 10.09
CA PHE A 10 0.55 -2.25 9.71
C PHE A 10 -0.16 -0.90 9.60
N GLU A 11 -1.36 -0.88 9.05
CA GLU A 11 -2.15 0.35 8.92
C GLU A 11 -2.42 0.94 10.32
N ASP A 12 -2.25 2.26 10.44
CA ASP A 12 -2.28 3.03 11.70
C ASP A 12 -1.11 2.80 12.68
N ASN A 13 -0.13 1.95 12.35
CA ASN A 13 1.11 1.91 13.12
C ASN A 13 1.95 3.18 12.87
N PRO A 14 2.82 3.54 13.83
CA PRO A 14 3.78 4.61 13.61
C PRO A 14 4.74 4.28 12.44
N PRO A 15 5.35 5.30 11.81
CA PRO A 15 6.17 5.13 10.60
C PRO A 15 7.30 4.10 10.74
N ASP A 16 7.85 3.91 11.93
CA ASP A 16 8.91 2.94 12.20
C ASP A 16 8.45 1.47 12.17
N ALA A 17 7.15 1.23 12.09
CA ALA A 17 6.52 -0.08 12.09
C ALA A 17 5.71 -0.37 10.80
N GLN A 18 5.93 0.40 9.74
CA GLN A 18 5.36 0.18 8.41
C GLN A 18 6.29 0.74 7.32
N LEU A 19 6.03 0.42 6.05
CA LEU A 19 6.72 1.10 4.95
C LEU A 19 6.29 2.57 4.93
N ASP A 20 7.26 3.47 4.85
CA ASP A 20 7.02 4.91 4.72
C ASP A 20 8.04 5.56 3.74
N GLU A 21 7.81 6.82 3.38
CA GLU A 21 8.70 7.53 2.46
C GLU A 21 10.10 7.76 3.05
N THR A 22 10.26 7.81 4.38
CA THR A 22 11.56 8.07 5.01
C THR A 22 12.51 6.87 5.04
N ASP A 23 12.01 5.66 4.78
CA ASP A 23 12.79 4.41 4.78
C ASP A 23 13.90 4.36 3.72
N ALA A 24 13.83 5.18 2.67
CA ALA A 24 14.85 5.24 1.62
C ALA A 24 14.94 6.61 0.95
N MET A 25 15.97 6.82 0.13
CA MET A 25 16.09 8.03 -0.71
C MET A 25 14.93 8.22 -1.70
N PHE A 26 14.29 7.11 -2.06
CA PHE A 26 13.11 7.10 -2.93
C PHE A 26 12.33 5.81 -2.69
N VAL A 27 11.03 5.96 -2.53
CA VAL A 27 10.08 4.87 -2.26
C VAL A 27 8.93 5.04 -3.24
N ASP A 28 8.79 4.09 -4.16
CA ASP A 28 7.67 3.94 -5.06
C ASP A 28 6.78 2.79 -4.59
N VAL A 29 5.46 2.95 -4.67
CA VAL A 29 4.49 1.96 -4.21
C VAL A 29 3.49 1.67 -5.32
N ILE A 30 3.14 0.39 -5.49
CA ILE A 30 2.09 -0.04 -6.41
C ILE A 30 0.96 -0.66 -5.58
N HIS A 31 -0.24 -0.11 -5.67
CA HIS A 31 -1.44 -0.60 -4.99
C HIS A 31 -2.30 -1.35 -6.01
N THR A 32 -2.55 -2.64 -5.78
CA THR A 32 -3.35 -3.49 -6.68
C THR A 32 -4.62 -4.02 -6.05
N ASP A 33 -4.68 -4.16 -4.73
CA ASP A 33 -5.82 -4.69 -3.98
C ASP A 33 -6.04 -3.90 -2.67
N GLY A 34 -6.22 -2.58 -2.81
CA GLY A 34 -6.42 -1.64 -1.69
C GLY A 34 -7.83 -1.67 -1.09
N GLU A 35 -8.57 -2.77 -1.22
CA GLU A 35 -9.88 -2.95 -0.58
C GLU A 35 -9.73 -3.66 0.76
N ILE A 36 -10.35 -3.12 1.81
CA ILE A 36 -10.37 -3.77 3.13
C ILE A 36 -11.69 -4.50 3.31
N ILE A 37 -11.62 -5.82 3.37
CA ILE A 37 -12.76 -6.71 3.56
C ILE A 37 -12.60 -7.43 4.90
N ALA A 38 -13.54 -7.21 5.81
CA ALA A 38 -13.55 -7.81 7.15
C ALA A 38 -12.24 -7.61 7.95
N GLY A 39 -11.58 -6.46 7.75
CA GLY A 39 -10.33 -6.10 8.42
C GLY A 39 -9.07 -6.66 7.75
N TRP A 40 -9.20 -7.41 6.66
CA TRP A 40 -8.08 -7.91 5.85
C TRP A 40 -8.02 -7.12 4.54
N GLY A 41 -6.81 -6.83 4.05
CA GLY A 41 -6.60 -6.09 2.81
C GLY A 41 -5.23 -5.43 2.76
N ASN A 42 -5.04 -4.56 1.77
CA ASN A 42 -3.82 -3.80 1.57
C ASN A 42 -4.04 -2.30 1.80
N ILE A 43 -2.95 -1.61 2.14
CA ILE A 43 -2.94 -0.17 2.39
C ILE A 43 -3.34 0.53 1.09
N LYS A 44 -4.34 1.41 1.17
CA LYS A 44 -4.79 2.23 0.03
C LYS A 44 -4.27 3.67 0.06
N ARG A 45 -3.96 4.19 1.25
CA ARG A 45 -3.39 5.54 1.37
C ARG A 45 -1.98 5.56 0.77
N PRO A 46 -1.52 6.71 0.25
CA PRO A 46 -0.14 6.83 -0.21
C PRO A 46 0.82 6.67 0.96
N ILE A 47 1.88 5.89 0.75
CA ILE A 47 2.96 5.67 1.72
C ILE A 47 4.36 5.80 1.12
N GLY A 48 4.46 6.08 -0.19
CA GLY A 48 5.72 6.37 -0.86
C GLY A 48 5.87 7.84 -1.23
N HIS A 49 6.99 8.13 -1.89
CA HIS A 49 7.19 9.37 -2.63
C HIS A 49 6.31 9.42 -3.89
N VAL A 50 6.03 8.26 -4.47
CA VAL A 50 5.14 8.08 -5.63
C VAL A 50 4.33 6.80 -5.46
N ASP A 51 3.01 6.91 -5.61
CA ASP A 51 2.09 5.78 -5.47
C ASP A 51 1.31 5.58 -6.77
N PHE A 52 1.36 4.36 -7.30
CA PHE A 52 0.70 3.95 -8.53
C PHE A 52 -0.53 3.09 -8.20
N TYR A 53 -1.64 3.37 -8.88
CA TYR A 53 -2.91 2.67 -8.69
C TYR A 53 -3.40 2.07 -10.02
N PRO A 54 -2.77 1.00 -10.53
CA PRO A 54 -3.24 0.30 -11.72
C PRO A 54 -4.71 -0.09 -11.58
N ASN A 55 -5.51 0.24 -12.59
CA ASN A 55 -6.96 -0.05 -12.61
C ASN A 55 -7.70 0.50 -11.37
N GLY A 56 -7.23 1.61 -10.81
CA GLY A 56 -7.79 2.22 -9.61
C GLY A 56 -7.31 1.61 -8.29
N GLY A 57 -6.41 0.62 -8.34
CA GLY A 57 -5.80 -0.03 -7.18
C GLY A 57 -6.75 -0.90 -6.37
N LEU A 58 -7.75 -1.49 -7.03
CA LEU A 58 -8.79 -2.32 -6.41
C LEU A 58 -8.93 -3.66 -7.12
N ASN A 59 -9.55 -3.66 -8.31
CA ASN A 59 -9.85 -4.88 -9.05
C ASN A 59 -8.97 -4.95 -10.29
N GLN A 60 -8.04 -5.91 -10.31
CA GLN A 60 -7.17 -6.11 -11.46
C GLN A 60 -7.84 -6.98 -12.52
N PRO A 61 -7.71 -6.65 -13.82
CA PRO A 61 -8.26 -7.47 -14.89
C PRO A 61 -7.72 -8.92 -14.82
N GLY A 62 -8.62 -9.89 -14.73
CA GLY A 62 -8.27 -11.33 -14.70
C GLY A 62 -8.17 -11.95 -13.31
N CYS A 63 -8.45 -11.19 -12.24
CA CYS A 63 -8.62 -11.69 -10.88
C CYS A 63 -10.09 -11.89 -10.51
#